data_AF-A0A8H4LGF0-F1
#
_entry.id   AF-A0A8H4LGF0-F1
#
_cell.length_a   1.000
_cell.length_b   1.000
_cell.length_c   1.000
_cell.angle_alpha   90.00
_cell.angle_beta   90.00
_cell.angle_gamma   90.00
#
_symmetry.space_group_name_H-M   'P 1'
#
loop_
_entity.id
_entity.type
_entity.pdbx_description
1 polymer ?
#
loop_
_entity_poly.entity_id
_entity_poly.type
_entity_poly.pdbx_seq_one_letter_code
_entity_poly.pdbx_strand_id
1 'polypeptide(L)'
;MVSASIEWVPGSHRRRLTHQQVVQLVGAASSAAVLAARPDSLKRRALEAEARRSVDSVGVKRAKTRPRINLGYKIPFKQIPDIVERGFTEIRRLFAKGNQGVLSHYCVAYCCLIDCLEDPLCDLMLMLTLTITASSATPEVRPNTKGFSVTTKRRDLALLAANMVTRMLWFLRPELFPWD
;
A
#
# COMPACT_ATOMS: atom_id res chain seq x y z
N MET A 1 0.58 18.97 3.13
CA MET A 1 0.41 17.66 2.48
C MET A 1 1.31 16.68 3.23
N VAL A 2 0.74 15.85 4.11
CA VAL A 2 1.51 14.94 4.98
C VAL A 2 1.91 13.73 4.13
N SER A 3 3.18 13.63 3.74
CA SER A 3 3.72 12.45 3.08
C SER A 3 3.95 11.36 4.13
N ALA A 4 3.40 10.16 3.94
CA ALA A 4 3.56 9.05 4.89
C ALA A 4 4.95 8.41 4.87
N SER A 5 5.93 8.99 4.14
CA SER A 5 7.32 8.52 4.02
C SER A 5 7.44 7.01 3.78
N ILE A 6 6.57 6.48 2.91
CA ILE A 6 6.57 5.07 2.54
C ILE A 6 7.59 4.87 1.43
N GLU A 7 8.67 4.15 1.74
CA GLU A 7 9.74 3.81 0.81
C GLU A 7 9.52 2.39 0.25
N TRP A 8 9.55 2.24 -1.08
CA TRP A 8 9.45 0.95 -1.75
C TRP A 8 10.85 0.37 -1.92
N VAL A 9 11.23 -0.57 -1.07
CA VAL A 9 12.51 -1.29 -1.20
C VAL A 9 12.26 -2.59 -2.00
N PRO A 10 12.86 -2.78 -3.19
CA PRO A 10 12.74 -4.02 -3.94
C PRO A 10 13.37 -5.18 -3.15
N GLY A 11 12.54 -6.08 -2.63
CA GLY A 11 13.01 -7.31 -1.99
C GLY A 11 13.56 -8.29 -3.02
N SER A 12 14.80 -8.75 -2.84
CA SER A 12 15.41 -9.80 -3.66
C SER A 12 15.05 -11.20 -3.14
N HIS A 13 13.82 -11.67 -3.40
CA HIS A 13 13.50 -13.07 -3.14
C HIS A 13 12.68 -13.75 -4.25
N ARG A 14 13.40 -14.52 -5.10
CA ARG A 14 12.95 -15.73 -5.81
C ARG A 14 11.67 -15.71 -6.66
N ARG A 15 11.25 -14.57 -7.23
CA ARG A 15 10.22 -14.51 -8.31
C ARG A 15 8.92 -15.31 -8.01
N ARG A 16 8.51 -15.41 -6.74
CA ARG A 16 7.31 -16.14 -6.31
C ARG A 16 6.51 -15.23 -5.39
N LEU A 17 5.27 -14.92 -5.75
CA LEU A 17 4.30 -14.32 -4.83
C LEU A 17 3.81 -15.44 -3.91
N THR A 18 4.44 -15.58 -2.76
CA THR A 18 3.98 -16.48 -1.70
C THR A 18 3.21 -15.67 -0.67
N HIS A 19 1.89 -15.89 -0.60
CA HIS A 19 1.05 -15.38 0.48
C HIS A 19 1.23 -16.28 1.71
N GLN A 20 1.92 -15.78 2.72
CA GLN A 20 1.78 -16.27 4.09
C GLN A 20 0.89 -15.26 4.81
N GLN A 21 -0.26 -15.71 5.30
CA GLN A 21 -1.08 -14.92 6.20
C GLN A 21 -0.32 -14.78 7.51
N VAL A 22 0.47 -13.71 7.63
CA VAL A 22 1.17 -13.38 8.87
C VAL A 22 0.16 -12.72 9.78
N VAL A 23 -0.55 -13.55 10.54
CA VAL A 23 -1.53 -13.11 11.55
C VAL A 23 -0.83 -12.32 12.66
N GLN A 24 0.46 -12.56 12.89
CA GLN A 24 1.31 -11.82 13.83
C GLN A 24 2.80 -12.08 13.56
N LEU A 25 3.62 -11.03 13.41
CA LEU A 25 5.08 -11.16 13.42
C LEU A 25 5.56 -11.34 14.87
N VAL A 26 5.74 -12.59 15.28
CA VAL A 26 6.34 -12.96 16.56
C VAL A 26 7.84 -13.16 16.34
N GLY A 27 8.64 -12.18 16.76
CA GLY A 27 10.09 -12.23 16.65
C GLY A 27 10.70 -10.85 16.39
N ALA A 28 11.80 -10.53 17.05
CA ALA A 28 12.58 -9.34 16.78
C ALA A 28 13.48 -9.58 15.56
N ALA A 29 13.45 -8.67 14.59
CA ALA A 29 14.41 -8.70 13.48
C ALA A 29 15.83 -8.50 14.05
N SER A 30 16.73 -9.43 13.75
CA SER A 30 18.14 -9.32 14.12
C SER A 30 18.75 -8.07 13.48
N SER A 31 19.54 -7.31 14.25
CA SER A 31 20.20 -6.12 13.73
C SER A 31 21.17 -6.47 12.61
N ALA A 32 21.42 -5.52 11.70
CA ALA A 32 22.39 -5.69 10.61
C ALA A 32 23.79 -6.11 11.11
N ALA A 33 24.16 -5.68 12.32
CA ALA A 33 25.41 -6.06 12.97
C ALA A 33 25.45 -7.54 13.40
N VAL A 34 24.33 -8.10 13.87
CA VAL A 34 24.20 -9.54 14.20
C VAL A 34 24.25 -10.38 12.92
N LEU A 35 23.62 -9.91 11.85
CA LEU A 35 23.60 -10.61 10.55
C LEU A 35 24.95 -10.57 9.82
N ALA A 36 25.73 -9.50 10.01
CA ALA A 36 27.07 -9.37 9.44
C ALA A 36 28.13 -10.22 10.17
N ALA A 37 27.83 -10.72 11.38
CA ALA A 37 28.74 -11.56 12.14
C ALA A 37 28.67 -13.02 11.65
N ARG A 38 29.84 -13.68 11.58
CA ARG A 38 29.94 -15.09 11.16
C ARG A 38 29.02 -15.97 12.03
N PRO A 39 28.26 -16.90 11.41
CA PRO A 39 27.50 -17.92 12.14
C PRO A 39 28.40 -18.60 13.19
N ASP A 40 27.86 -18.83 14.38
CA ASP A 40 28.50 -19.48 15.55
C ASP A 40 29.69 -18.77 16.21
N SER A 41 30.07 -17.60 15.70
CA SER A 41 31.14 -16.81 16.31
C SER A 41 30.74 -16.28 17.69
N LEU A 42 31.72 -16.22 18.60
CA LEU A 42 31.57 -15.63 19.92
C LEU A 42 31.10 -14.16 19.84
N LYS A 43 31.55 -13.44 18.80
CA LYS A 43 31.10 -12.08 18.47
C LYS A 43 29.61 -12.01 18.18
N ARG A 44 29.06 -12.97 17.41
CA ARG A 44 27.62 -13.05 17.14
C ARG A 44 26.82 -13.36 18.40
N ARG A 45 27.29 -14.32 19.23
CA ARG A 45 26.66 -14.64 20.52
C ARG A 45 26.65 -13.44 21.48
N ALA A 46 27.73 -12.65 21.51
CA ALA A 46 27.79 -11.43 22.30
C ALA A 46 26.78 -10.37 21.81
N LEU A 47 26.71 -10.13 20.49
CA LEU A 47 25.75 -9.20 19.90
C LEU A 47 24.29 -9.66 20.10
N GLU A 48 24.01 -10.96 20.01
CA GLU A 48 22.68 -11.52 20.29
C GLU A 48 22.31 -11.41 21.77
N ALA A 49 23.27 -11.59 22.69
CA ALA A 49 23.06 -11.42 24.13
C ALA A 49 22.84 -9.95 24.51
N GLU A 50 23.57 -9.03 23.89
CA GLU A 50 23.39 -7.58 24.07
C GLU A 50 22.04 -7.12 23.48
N ALA A 51 21.65 -7.65 22.32
CA ALA A 51 20.32 -7.42 21.75
C ALA A 51 19.22 -7.88 22.71
N ARG A 52 19.36 -9.07 23.34
CA ARG A 52 18.42 -9.57 24.37
C ARG A 52 18.38 -8.67 25.61
N ARG A 53 19.54 -8.26 26.16
CA ARG A 53 19.60 -7.33 27.32
C ARG A 53 19.04 -5.94 27.02
N SER A 54 19.13 -5.47 25.78
CA SER A 54 18.53 -4.20 25.38
C SER A 54 17.00 -4.23 25.31
N VAL A 55 16.40 -5.43 25.24
CA VAL A 55 14.95 -5.62 25.34
C VAL A 55 14.50 -5.58 26.80
N ASP A 56 15.28 -6.18 27.71
CA ASP A 56 14.93 -6.30 29.13
C ASP A 56 15.21 -5.03 29.95
N SER A 57 16.12 -4.15 29.49
CA SER A 57 16.48 -2.91 30.21
C SER A 57 15.61 -1.69 29.89
N VAL A 58 14.51 -1.85 29.14
CA VAL A 58 13.58 -0.75 28.80
C VAL A 58 12.59 -0.48 29.94
N GLY A 59 13.13 -0.20 31.13
CA GLY A 59 12.48 0.70 32.07
C GLY A 59 12.63 2.13 31.54
N VAL A 60 11.51 2.78 31.21
CA VAL A 60 11.35 4.25 31.11
C VAL A 60 11.84 4.99 29.84
N LYS A 61 12.66 4.43 28.94
CA LYS A 61 13.05 5.15 27.70
C LYS A 61 12.36 4.65 26.43
N ARG A 62 11.30 5.37 26.04
CA ARG A 62 10.56 5.34 24.75
C ARG A 62 10.56 3.98 24.06
N ALA A 63 9.47 3.24 24.26
CA ALA A 63 9.07 2.18 23.35
C ALA A 63 9.27 2.68 21.91
N LYS A 64 10.21 2.08 21.16
CA LYS A 64 10.41 2.39 19.75
C LYS A 64 9.08 2.12 19.08
N THR A 65 8.31 3.18 18.81
CA THR A 65 7.04 3.11 18.11
C THR A 65 7.36 2.46 16.78
N ARG A 66 6.97 1.18 16.63
CA ARG A 66 7.12 0.48 15.35
C ARG A 66 6.42 1.35 14.32
N PRO A 67 7.03 1.64 13.15
CA PRO A 67 6.39 2.45 12.14
C PRO A 67 5.11 1.72 11.70
N ARG A 68 3.96 2.18 12.17
CA ARG A 68 2.65 1.73 11.73
C ARG A 68 2.25 2.66 10.60
N ILE A 69 1.88 2.09 9.46
CA ILE A 69 1.31 2.87 8.37
C ILE A 69 -0.01 3.46 8.90
N ASN A 70 -0.03 4.77 9.11
CA ASN A 70 -1.24 5.49 9.49
C ASN A 70 -1.89 6.01 8.22
N LEU A 71 -3.01 5.39 7.83
CA LEU A 71 -3.79 5.79 6.65
C LEU A 71 -4.68 7.01 6.93
N GLY A 72 -4.89 7.37 8.19
CA GLY A 72 -5.82 8.45 8.59
C GLY A 72 -7.28 8.04 8.61
N TYR A 73 -7.60 6.77 8.36
CA TYR A 73 -8.96 6.22 8.36
C TYR A 73 -9.09 5.05 9.34
N LYS A 74 -10.30 4.88 9.88
CA LYS A 74 -10.67 3.67 10.62
C LYS A 74 -10.96 2.55 9.62
N ILE A 75 -10.53 1.34 9.95
CA ILE A 75 -10.77 0.11 9.18
C ILE A 75 -11.71 -0.77 10.01
N PRO A 76 -12.78 -1.36 9.44
CA PRO A 76 -13.19 -1.31 8.03
C PRO A 76 -13.58 0.11 7.56
N PHE A 77 -13.38 0.39 6.27
CA PHE A 77 -13.67 1.72 5.70
C PHE A 77 -15.18 1.93 5.61
N LYS A 78 -15.70 2.85 6.43
CA LYS A 78 -17.12 3.25 6.44
C LYS A 78 -17.45 4.37 5.45
N GLN A 79 -16.42 5.00 4.91
CA GLN A 79 -16.54 6.10 3.97
C GLN A 79 -15.42 6.00 2.94
N ILE A 80 -15.67 6.56 1.76
CA ILE A 80 -14.67 6.67 0.72
C ILE A 80 -13.59 7.66 1.19
N PRO A 81 -12.29 7.31 1.07
CA PRO A 81 -11.21 8.24 1.38
C PRO A 81 -11.22 9.48 0.47
N ASP A 82 -10.96 10.66 1.02
CA ASP A 82 -11.12 11.95 0.32
C ASP A 82 -10.34 12.03 -1.00
N ILE A 83 -9.16 11.38 -1.07
CA ILE A 83 -8.35 11.38 -2.28
C ILE A 83 -8.99 10.60 -3.43
N VAL A 84 -9.71 9.52 -3.10
CA VAL A 84 -10.46 8.72 -4.06
C VAL A 84 -11.69 9.49 -4.52
N GLU A 85 -12.42 10.10 -3.58
CA GLU A 85 -13.61 10.91 -3.87
C GLU A 85 -13.27 12.12 -4.75
N ARG A 86 -12.20 12.85 -4.43
CA ARG A 86 -11.69 13.93 -5.30
C ARG A 86 -11.31 13.42 -6.67
N GLY A 87 -10.72 12.21 -6.75
CA GLY A 87 -10.35 11.59 -8.02
C GLY A 87 -11.56 11.33 -8.92
N PHE A 88 -12.62 10.75 -8.38
CA PHE A 88 -13.86 10.53 -9.12
C PHE A 88 -14.56 11.84 -9.49
N THR A 89 -14.54 12.84 -8.62
CA THR A 89 -15.06 14.18 -8.90
C THR A 89 -14.32 14.83 -10.08
N GLU A 90 -12.99 14.74 -10.10
CA GLU A 90 -12.18 15.29 -11.19
C GLU A 90 -12.42 14.54 -12.50
N ILE A 91 -12.53 13.21 -12.47
CA ILE A 91 -12.91 12.41 -13.65
C ILE A 91 -14.27 12.86 -14.20
N ARG A 92 -15.27 13.04 -13.34
CA ARG A 92 -16.59 13.54 -13.78
C ARG A 92 -16.47 14.90 -14.47
N ARG A 93 -15.65 15.80 -13.92
CA ARG A 93 -15.39 17.11 -14.52
C ARG A 93 -14.71 17.00 -15.88
N LEU A 94 -13.68 16.16 -16.00
CA LEU A 94 -12.90 15.98 -17.23
C LEU A 94 -13.75 15.39 -18.37
N PHE A 95 -14.62 14.43 -18.06
CA PHE A 95 -15.45 13.76 -19.06
C PHE A 95 -16.86 14.36 -19.20
N ALA A 96 -17.21 15.41 -18.44
CA ALA A 96 -18.53 16.06 -18.53
C ALA A 96 -18.91 16.49 -19.95
N LYS A 97 -17.93 16.99 -20.73
CA LYS A 97 -18.09 17.38 -22.14
C LYS A 97 -17.47 16.37 -23.11
N GLY A 98 -16.98 15.25 -22.59
CA GLY A 98 -16.24 14.24 -23.33
C GLY A 98 -17.08 13.01 -23.64
N ASN A 99 -16.40 11.87 -23.77
CA ASN A 99 -17.04 10.57 -24.02
C ASN A 99 -17.90 10.14 -22.82
N GLN A 100 -19.21 10.11 -23.04
CA GLN A 100 -20.20 9.74 -22.02
C GLN A 100 -20.14 8.27 -21.62
N GLY A 101 -19.68 7.37 -22.50
CA GLY A 101 -19.48 5.96 -22.18
C GLY A 101 -18.37 5.78 -21.14
N VAL A 102 -17.26 6.51 -21.31
CA VAL A 102 -16.17 6.52 -20.31
C VAL A 102 -16.64 7.12 -18.99
N LEU A 103 -17.44 8.20 -19.02
CA LEU A 103 -18.01 8.79 -17.81
C LEU A 103 -18.94 7.79 -17.08
N SER A 104 -19.82 7.12 -17.82
CA SER A 104 -20.74 6.11 -17.29
C SER A 104 -19.97 4.99 -16.59
N HIS A 105 -18.88 4.52 -17.18
CA HIS A 105 -18.00 3.51 -16.59
C HIS A 105 -17.46 3.92 -15.22
N TYR A 106 -16.97 5.15 -15.09
CA TYR A 106 -16.50 5.66 -13.80
C TYR A 106 -17.63 5.91 -12.80
N CYS A 107 -18.83 6.24 -13.26
CA CYS A 107 -20.01 6.33 -12.40
C CYS A 107 -20.38 4.96 -11.82
N VAL A 108 -20.39 3.89 -12.65
CA VAL A 108 -20.61 2.52 -12.19
C VAL A 108 -19.55 2.12 -11.17
N ALA A 109 -18.28 2.43 -11.42
CA ALA A 109 -17.20 2.16 -10.47
C ALA A 109 -17.36 2.90 -9.13
N TYR A 110 -17.81 4.15 -9.16
CA TYR A 110 -18.06 4.91 -7.94
C TYR A 110 -19.23 4.35 -7.14
N CYS A 111 -20.35 3.99 -7.79
CA CYS A 111 -21.49 3.35 -7.12
C CYS A 111 -21.08 2.00 -6.52
N CYS A 112 -20.41 1.16 -7.31
CA CYS A 112 -19.87 -0.13 -6.85
C CYS A 112 -18.95 0.01 -5.64
N LEU A 113 -18.11 1.06 -5.59
CA LEU A 113 -17.25 1.33 -4.44
C LEU A 113 -18.06 1.62 -3.17
N ILE A 114 -19.12 2.42 -3.27
CA ILE A 114 -20.01 2.75 -2.15
C ILE A 114 -20.64 1.47 -1.60
N ASP A 115 -21.17 0.63 -2.49
CA ASP A 115 -21.87 -0.60 -2.13
C ASP A 115 -20.93 -1.65 -1.51
N CYS A 116 -19.62 -1.56 -1.81
CA CYS A 116 -18.60 -2.46 -1.29
C CYS A 116 -17.85 -1.92 -0.06
N LEU A 117 -18.29 -0.81 0.55
CA LEU A 117 -17.69 -0.37 1.81
C LEU A 117 -17.84 -1.44 2.89
N GLU A 118 -16.84 -1.55 3.76
CA GLU A 118 -16.73 -2.59 4.79
C GLU A 118 -16.54 -4.03 4.28
N ASP A 119 -16.50 -4.27 2.96
CA ASP A 119 -16.04 -5.53 2.38
C ASP A 119 -14.51 -5.67 2.55
N PRO A 120 -13.98 -6.80 3.06
CA PRO A 120 -12.55 -6.96 3.32
C PRO A 120 -11.62 -6.81 2.10
N LEU A 121 -12.08 -7.19 0.90
CA LEU A 121 -11.30 -7.02 -0.33
C LEU A 121 -11.34 -5.57 -0.81
N CYS A 122 -12.47 -4.90 -0.63
CA CYS A 122 -12.60 -3.46 -0.85
C CYS A 122 -11.72 -2.66 0.13
N ASP A 123 -11.69 -3.04 1.40
CA ASP A 123 -10.81 -2.45 2.40
C ASP A 123 -9.34 -2.60 1.99
N LEU A 124 -8.93 -3.79 1.52
CA LEU A 124 -7.57 -4.01 1.02
C LEU A 124 -7.26 -3.15 -0.21
N MET A 125 -8.20 -3.04 -1.15
CA MET A 125 -8.07 -2.16 -2.32
C MET A 125 -7.86 -0.70 -1.90
N LEU A 126 -8.63 -0.20 -0.93
CA LEU A 126 -8.49 1.16 -0.40
C LEU A 126 -7.16 1.34 0.35
N MET A 127 -6.73 0.36 1.15
CA MET A 127 -5.41 0.39 1.80
C MET A 127 -4.27 0.48 0.78
N LEU A 128 -4.31 -0.33 -0.29
CA LEU A 128 -3.30 -0.31 -1.35
C LEU A 128 -3.30 1.03 -2.08
N THR A 129 -4.48 1.56 -2.40
CA THR A 129 -4.62 2.86 -3.07
C THR A 129 -4.05 3.99 -2.22
N LEU A 130 -4.39 4.05 -0.94
CA LEU A 130 -3.88 5.06 -0.02
C LEU A 130 -2.36 4.93 0.18
N THR A 131 -1.85 3.71 0.24
CA THR A 131 -0.40 3.45 0.36
C THR A 131 0.37 3.96 -0.86
N ILE A 132 -0.10 3.64 -2.08
CA ILE A 132 0.56 4.09 -3.31
C ILE A 132 0.48 5.61 -3.45
N THR A 133 -0.68 6.21 -3.15
CA THR A 133 -0.88 7.65 -3.31
C THR A 133 -0.17 8.48 -2.24
N ALA A 134 0.10 7.92 -1.06
CA ALA A 134 0.90 8.54 -0.01
C ALA A 134 2.41 8.31 -0.16
N SER A 135 2.83 7.47 -1.11
CA SER A 135 4.23 7.17 -1.39
C SER A 135 4.98 8.41 -1.89
N SER A 136 6.23 8.59 -1.43
CA SER A 136 7.12 9.66 -1.91
C SER A 136 7.52 9.47 -3.37
N ALA A 137 7.52 8.22 -3.82
CA ALA A 137 7.83 7.81 -5.18
C ALA A 137 6.69 6.96 -5.73
N THR A 138 6.11 7.35 -6.86
CA THR A 138 5.07 6.53 -7.50
C THR A 138 5.73 5.42 -8.32
N PRO A 139 5.43 4.14 -8.04
CA PRO A 139 5.95 3.05 -8.85
C PRO A 139 5.30 3.07 -10.24
N GLU A 140 6.11 2.86 -11.28
CA GLU A 140 5.67 2.62 -12.65
C GLU A 140 6.25 1.29 -13.15
N VAL A 141 5.53 0.63 -14.04
CA VAL A 141 6.07 -0.47 -14.83
C VAL A 141 6.19 0.04 -16.26
N ARG A 142 7.40 0.08 -16.80
CA ARG A 142 7.64 0.52 -18.17
C ARG A 142 7.26 -0.58 -19.16
N PRO A 143 6.83 -0.23 -20.38
CA PRO A 143 6.59 -1.22 -21.43
C PRO A 143 7.78 -2.17 -21.57
N ASN A 144 7.50 -3.46 -21.71
CA ASN A 144 8.49 -4.54 -21.87
C ASN A 144 9.46 -4.73 -20.68
N THR A 145 9.14 -4.20 -19.50
CA THR A 145 9.94 -4.41 -18.28
C THR A 145 9.21 -5.30 -17.27
N LYS A 146 9.97 -5.99 -16.42
CA LYS A 146 9.45 -6.91 -15.39
C LYS A 146 9.59 -6.37 -13.96
N GLY A 147 9.99 -5.11 -13.81
CA GLY A 147 10.26 -4.49 -12.51
C GLY A 147 9.61 -3.12 -12.40
N PHE A 148 9.39 -2.69 -11.15
CA PHE A 148 8.97 -1.32 -10.87
C PHE A 148 10.16 -0.38 -10.97
N SER A 149 9.96 0.75 -11.64
CA SER A 149 10.83 1.92 -11.56
C SER A 149 10.09 3.07 -10.90
N VAL A 150 10.80 4.05 -10.38
CA VAL A 150 10.19 5.29 -9.91
C VAL A 150 9.86 6.16 -11.13
N THR A 151 8.62 6.63 -11.20
CA THR A 151 8.25 7.59 -12.24
C THR A 151 8.90 8.94 -11.98
N THR A 152 9.41 9.58 -13.04
CA THR A 152 9.86 10.98 -12.97
C THR A 152 8.72 11.97 -13.22
N LYS A 153 7.59 11.49 -13.75
CA LYS A 153 6.41 12.32 -14.02
C LYS A 153 5.49 12.35 -12.80
N ARG A 154 5.34 13.53 -12.20
CA ARG A 154 4.37 13.73 -11.12
C ARG A 154 2.96 13.48 -11.66
N ARG A 155 2.34 12.39 -11.23
CA ARG A 155 0.92 12.09 -11.54
C ARG A 155 0.03 12.88 -10.58
N ASP A 156 -1.14 13.29 -11.06
CA ASP A 156 -2.22 13.72 -10.17
C ASP A 156 -2.61 12.53 -9.30
N LEU A 157 -2.42 12.67 -7.98
CA LEU A 157 -2.62 11.59 -7.04
C LEU A 157 -4.11 11.23 -6.88
N ALA A 158 -5.02 12.19 -7.06
CA ALA A 158 -6.45 11.94 -6.99
C ALA A 158 -6.91 11.15 -8.23
N LEU A 159 -6.48 11.55 -9.42
CA LEU A 159 -6.74 10.79 -10.64
C LEU A 159 -6.10 9.39 -10.58
N LEU A 160 -4.88 9.27 -10.05
CA LEU A 160 -4.24 7.98 -9.82
C LEU A 160 -5.09 7.09 -8.89
N ALA A 161 -5.59 7.65 -7.79
CA ALA A 161 -6.41 6.94 -6.83
C ALA A 161 -7.67 6.36 -7.47
N ALA A 162 -8.45 7.20 -8.17
CA ALA A 162 -9.69 6.77 -8.81
C ALA A 162 -9.43 5.74 -9.93
N ASN A 163 -8.37 5.91 -10.72
CA ASN A 163 -7.99 4.93 -11.74
C ASN A 163 -7.56 3.59 -11.13
N MET A 164 -6.81 3.61 -10.03
CA MET A 164 -6.40 2.39 -9.33
C MET A 164 -7.61 1.63 -8.78
N VAL A 165 -8.50 2.33 -8.07
CA VAL A 165 -9.74 1.75 -7.54
C VAL A 165 -10.59 1.18 -8.66
N THR A 166 -10.83 1.94 -9.73
CA THR A 166 -11.63 1.49 -10.88
C THR A 166 -11.06 0.20 -11.48
N ARG A 167 -9.75 0.15 -11.72
CA ARG A 167 -9.10 -1.06 -12.28
C ARG A 167 -9.16 -2.25 -11.34
N MET A 168 -9.00 -2.05 -10.04
CA MET A 168 -9.10 -3.14 -9.07
C MET A 168 -10.55 -3.65 -8.95
N LEU A 169 -11.54 -2.77 -9.04
CA LEU A 169 -12.95 -3.16 -9.07
C LEU A 169 -13.31 -4.04 -10.28
N TRP A 170 -12.65 -3.87 -11.43
CA TRP A 170 -12.84 -4.79 -12.57
C TRP A 170 -12.51 -6.25 -12.23
N PHE A 171 -11.60 -6.46 -11.27
CA PHE A 171 -11.24 -7.80 -10.80
C PHE A 171 -12.09 -8.26 -9.61
N LEU A 172 -12.52 -7.32 -8.74
CA LEU A 172 -13.29 -7.64 -7.53
C LEU A 172 -14.78 -7.85 -7.80
N ARG A 173 -15.32 -7.18 -8.83
CA ARG A 173 -16.73 -7.20 -9.24
C ARG A 173 -16.86 -7.24 -10.76
N PRO A 174 -16.28 -8.26 -11.44
CA PRO A 174 -16.24 -8.32 -12.90
C PRO A 174 -17.63 -8.27 -13.56
N GLU A 175 -18.66 -8.77 -12.88
CA GLU A 175 -20.06 -8.77 -13.31
C GLU A 175 -20.64 -7.36 -13.54
N LEU A 176 -20.07 -6.33 -12.90
CA LEU A 176 -20.49 -4.93 -13.07
C LEU A 176 -19.74 -4.21 -14.20
N PHE A 177 -18.72 -4.84 -14.78
CA PHE A 177 -17.87 -4.27 -15.84
C PHE A 177 -17.74 -5.25 -17.02
N PRO A 178 -18.83 -5.50 -17.77
CA PRO A 178 -18.77 -6.35 -18.95
C PRO A 178 -17.83 -5.77 -20.00
N TRP A 179 -17.14 -6.65 -20.73
CA TRP A 179 -16.14 -6.29 -21.75
C TRP A 179 -16.75 -6.05 -23.14
N ASP A 180 -18.08 -6.11 -23.24
CA ASP A 180 -18.86 -6.12 -24.49
C ASP A 180 -19.19 -4.70 -25.00
#